data_AF-A0A3C1SQY9-F1
#
_entry.id   AF-A0A3C1SQY9-F1
#
_cell.length_a   1.000
_cell.length_b   1.000
_cell.length_c   1.000
_cell.angle_alpha   90.00
_cell.angle_beta   90.00
_cell.angle_gamma   90.00
#
_symmetry.space_group_name_H-M   'P 1'
#
loop_
_entity.id
_entity.type
_entity.pdbx_description
1 polymer ?
#
loop_
_entity_poly.entity_id
_entity_poly.type
_entity_poly.pdbx_seq_one_letter_code
_entity_poly.pdbx_strand_id
1 'polypeptide(L)'
;AADASASWTPATAWLPDIGPEPVQLYQPVIDPQRCNGCDACVRLCAHQAIALERSPDGVQYRLDGRRCTGCGVCRDVCDQGAASVIALQPQATATVALVEQRCLACGTIDHEPAARSSRDGFCRICARTQRTRLLYQTLD
;
A
#
# COMPACT_ATOMS: atom_id res chain seq x y z
N ALA A 1 18.39 58.13 16.22
CA ALA A 1 17.35 57.54 15.36
C ALA A 1 17.60 56.04 15.26
N ALA A 2 16.73 55.24 15.88
CA ALA A 2 16.50 53.82 15.58
C ALA A 2 15.25 53.44 16.38
N ASP A 3 14.12 53.31 15.71
CA ASP A 3 12.86 52.95 16.34
C ASP A 3 12.85 51.41 16.53
N ALA A 4 12.93 50.98 17.79
CA ALA A 4 13.19 49.59 18.19
C ALA A 4 11.91 48.91 18.71
N SER A 5 10.85 48.85 17.90
CA SER A 5 9.55 48.34 18.35
C SER A 5 8.81 47.41 17.39
N ALA A 6 9.43 46.94 16.30
CA ALA A 6 8.87 45.81 15.56
C ALA A 6 9.32 44.50 16.23
N SER A 7 8.42 43.86 16.97
CA SER A 7 8.65 42.50 17.50
C SER A 7 8.84 41.54 16.32
N TRP A 8 10.08 41.24 15.97
CA TRP A 8 10.38 40.26 14.93
C TRP A 8 9.96 38.89 15.44
N THR A 9 8.96 38.31 14.78
CA THR A 9 8.59 36.91 14.96
C THR A 9 9.19 36.13 13.80
N PRO A 10 10.04 35.12 14.05
CA PRO A 10 10.52 34.28 12.96
C PRO A 10 9.33 33.59 12.29
N ALA A 11 9.41 33.44 10.95
CA ALA A 11 8.38 32.74 10.19
C ALA A 11 8.14 31.30 10.71
N THR A 12 9.14 30.71 11.38
CA THR A 12 9.04 29.38 11.99
C THR A 12 8.19 29.32 13.25
N ALA A 13 7.85 30.45 13.89
CA ALA A 13 7.03 30.45 15.11
C ALA A 13 5.58 29.99 14.88
N TRP A 14 5.16 29.88 13.62
CA TRP A 14 3.82 29.50 13.18
C TRP A 14 3.80 28.08 12.60
N LEU A 15 4.96 27.43 12.51
CA LEU A 15 5.03 26.05 12.06
C LEU A 15 4.52 25.13 13.18
N PRO A 16 3.72 24.10 12.83
CA PRO A 16 3.34 23.08 13.81
C PRO A 16 4.59 22.41 14.39
N ASP A 17 4.56 22.09 15.68
CA ASP A 17 5.60 21.26 16.29
C ASP A 17 5.50 19.84 15.71
N ILE A 18 6.43 19.52 14.81
CA ILE A 18 6.53 18.24 14.11
C ILE A 18 7.52 17.28 14.79
N GLY A 19 8.08 17.67 15.94
CA GLY A 19 9.11 16.89 16.64
C GLY A 19 10.45 16.85 15.90
N PRO A 20 11.45 16.14 16.47
CA PRO A 20 12.81 16.08 15.92
C PRO A 20 12.94 15.08 14.75
N GLU A 21 11.97 14.21 14.55
CA GLU A 21 12.05 13.13 13.57
C GLU A 21 11.79 13.64 12.15
N PRO A 22 12.54 13.13 11.14
CA PRO A 22 12.31 13.53 9.76
C PRO A 22 10.90 13.18 9.30
N VAL A 23 10.23 14.16 8.71
CA VAL A 23 8.87 14.02 8.16
C VAL A 23 8.98 13.73 6.66
N GLN A 24 8.23 12.74 6.18
CA GLN A 24 8.05 12.49 4.76
C GLN A 24 6.77 13.18 4.27
N LEU A 25 6.83 13.75 3.07
CA LEU A 25 5.71 14.48 2.48
C LEU A 25 4.53 13.55 2.20
N TYR A 26 4.79 12.31 1.77
CA TYR A 26 3.76 11.34 1.43
C TYR A 26 4.11 9.95 1.96
N GLN A 27 3.09 9.24 2.44
CA GLN A 27 3.17 7.86 2.89
C GLN A 27 2.06 7.04 2.22
N PRO A 28 2.40 5.97 1.48
CA PRO A 28 1.40 5.02 1.03
C PRO A 28 0.94 4.18 2.22
N VAL A 29 -0.37 3.94 2.31
CA VAL A 29 -0.99 3.12 3.34
C VAL A 29 -1.87 2.08 2.66
N ILE A 30 -1.84 0.86 3.19
CA ILE A 30 -2.74 -0.22 2.80
C ILE A 30 -3.42 -0.73 4.07
N ASP A 31 -4.75 -0.68 4.08
CA ASP A 31 -5.56 -1.34 5.10
C ASP A 31 -5.59 -2.85 4.84
N PRO A 32 -4.95 -3.69 5.69
CA PRO A 32 -4.87 -5.13 5.47
C PRO A 32 -6.22 -5.83 5.65
N GLN A 33 -7.19 -5.23 6.35
CA GLN A 33 -8.53 -5.80 6.54
C GLN A 33 -9.40 -5.66 5.29
N ARG A 34 -9.10 -4.67 4.45
CA ARG A 34 -9.82 -4.42 3.19
C ARG A 34 -9.07 -4.96 1.97
N CYS A 35 -7.74 -4.98 2.00
CA CYS A 35 -6.90 -5.35 0.87
C CYS A 35 -7.16 -6.79 0.39
N ASN A 36 -7.31 -7.06 -0.91
CA ASN A 36 -7.53 -8.42 -1.44
C ASN A 36 -6.27 -9.09 -2.01
N GLY A 37 -5.09 -8.51 -1.76
CA GLY A 37 -3.81 -9.09 -2.20
C GLY A 37 -3.64 -9.18 -3.72
N CYS A 38 -4.39 -8.41 -4.51
CA CYS A 38 -4.33 -8.50 -5.98
C CYS A 38 -3.03 -8.00 -6.64
N ASP A 39 -2.08 -7.48 -5.87
CA ASP A 39 -0.81 -6.89 -6.30
C ASP A 39 -0.89 -5.69 -7.26
N ALA A 40 -2.09 -5.16 -7.59
CA ALA A 40 -2.24 -4.10 -8.57
C ALA A 40 -1.45 -2.84 -8.19
N CYS A 41 -1.50 -2.44 -6.92
CA CYS A 41 -0.77 -1.28 -6.41
C CYS A 41 0.75 -1.45 -6.49
N VAL A 42 1.27 -2.66 -6.26
CA VAL A 42 2.70 -2.97 -6.41
C VAL A 42 3.11 -2.85 -7.88
N ARG A 43 2.34 -3.46 -8.79
CA ARG A 43 2.65 -3.49 -10.23
C ARG A 43 2.65 -2.11 -10.88
N LEU A 44 1.80 -1.20 -10.40
CA LEU A 44 1.65 0.14 -10.95
C LEU A 44 2.51 1.20 -10.26
N CYS A 45 3.14 0.90 -9.13
CA CYS A 45 3.98 1.87 -8.45
C CYS A 45 5.32 2.04 -9.16
N ALA A 46 5.41 3.00 -10.08
CA ALA A 46 6.64 3.31 -10.83
C ALA A 46 7.85 3.66 -9.94
N HIS A 47 7.59 4.19 -8.74
CA HIS A 47 8.64 4.57 -7.78
C HIS A 47 8.97 3.46 -6.78
N GLN A 48 8.29 2.30 -6.85
CA GLN A 48 8.46 1.19 -5.91
C GLN A 48 8.35 1.61 -4.43
N ALA A 49 7.48 2.59 -4.16
CA ALA A 49 7.07 2.98 -2.81
C ALA A 49 6.21 1.89 -2.16
N ILE A 50 5.52 1.10 -2.98
CA ILE A 50 4.86 -0.14 -2.59
C ILE A 50 5.55 -1.26 -3.39
N ALA A 51 6.15 -2.23 -2.70
CA ALA A 51 6.88 -3.32 -3.33
C ALA A 51 6.51 -4.67 -2.69
N LEU A 52 6.48 -5.73 -3.50
CA LEU A 52 6.37 -7.10 -3.00
C LEU A 52 7.76 -7.60 -2.64
N GLU A 53 7.95 -8.00 -1.38
CA GLU A 53 9.20 -8.53 -0.87
C GLU A 53 9.02 -9.98 -0.43
N ARG A 54 10.08 -10.78 -0.66
CA ARG A 54 10.18 -12.16 -0.21
C ARG A 54 11.40 -12.27 0.69
N SER A 55 11.20 -12.72 1.91
CA SER A 55 12.26 -12.98 2.89
C SER A 55 12.06 -14.36 3.52
N PRO A 56 13.03 -14.86 4.31
CA PRO A 56 12.84 -16.08 5.09
C PRO A 56 11.62 -16.02 6.04
N ASP A 57 11.23 -14.82 6.47
CA ASP A 57 10.09 -14.59 7.36
C ASP A 57 8.74 -14.58 6.64
N GLY A 58 8.75 -14.62 5.30
CA GLY A 58 7.55 -14.74 4.47
C GLY A 58 7.49 -13.72 3.32
N VAL A 59 6.28 -13.53 2.82
CA VAL A 59 5.98 -12.59 1.72
C VAL A 59 5.22 -11.40 2.29
N GLN A 60 5.58 -10.19 1.87
CA GLN A 60 4.95 -8.96 2.38
C GLN A 60 4.93 -7.86 1.32
N TYR A 61 3.99 -6.93 1.45
CA TYR A 61 4.15 -5.62 0.84
C TYR A 61 4.98 -4.73 1.75
N ARG A 62 6.07 -4.14 1.24
CA ARG A 62 6.79 -3.04 1.88
C ARG A 62 6.23 -1.71 1.39
N LEU A 63 5.99 -0.80 2.32
CA LEU A 63 5.50 0.56 2.09
C LEU A 63 6.55 1.55 2.59
N ASP A 64 7.25 2.22 1.67
CA ASP A 64 8.32 3.18 1.99
C ASP A 64 7.95 4.59 1.52
N GLY A 65 7.63 5.45 2.49
CA GLY A 65 7.29 6.85 2.25
C GLY A 65 8.41 7.64 1.57
N ARG A 66 9.68 7.28 1.75
CA ARG A 66 10.83 7.97 1.12
C ARG A 66 10.82 7.88 -0.40
N ARG A 67 10.10 6.89 -0.94
CA ARG A 67 9.95 6.66 -2.38
C ARG A 67 8.61 7.15 -2.91
N CYS A 68 7.71 7.62 -2.05
CA CYS A 68 6.37 8.00 -2.45
C CYS A 68 6.34 9.45 -2.93
N THR A 69 5.92 9.64 -4.18
CA THR A 69 5.72 10.98 -4.78
C THR A 69 4.32 11.54 -4.55
N GLY A 70 3.43 10.75 -3.94
CA GLY A 70 2.04 11.13 -3.72
C GLY A 70 1.13 11.05 -4.95
N CYS A 71 1.55 10.36 -6.04
CA CYS A 71 0.81 10.32 -7.30
C CYS A 71 -0.60 9.70 -7.22
N GLY A 72 -0.92 8.93 -6.17
CA GLY A 72 -2.27 8.40 -5.94
C GLY A 72 -2.68 7.18 -6.78
N VAL A 73 -1.87 6.72 -7.74
CA VAL A 73 -2.21 5.58 -8.61
C VAL A 73 -2.61 4.32 -7.84
N CYS A 74 -1.97 4.05 -6.70
CA CYS A 74 -2.31 2.91 -5.85
C CYS A 74 -3.73 3.00 -5.26
N ARG A 75 -4.18 4.20 -4.89
CA ARG A 75 -5.55 4.47 -4.42
C ARG A 75 -6.53 4.26 -5.56
N ASP A 76 -6.24 4.85 -6.71
CA ASP A 76 -7.17 4.90 -7.83
C ASP A 76 -7.41 3.52 -8.47
N VAL A 77 -6.41 2.63 -8.48
CA VAL A 77 -6.56 1.25 -8.96
C VAL A 77 -7.21 0.30 -7.93
N CYS A 78 -7.29 0.69 -6.66
CA CYS A 78 -7.71 -0.23 -5.61
C CYS A 78 -9.23 -0.41 -5.60
N ASP A 79 -9.69 -1.52 -6.18
CA ASP A 79 -11.12 -1.89 -6.22
C ASP A 79 -11.74 -2.16 -4.83
N GLN A 80 -10.92 -2.36 -3.80
CA GLN A 80 -11.36 -2.53 -2.41
C GLN A 80 -11.38 -1.21 -1.61
N GLY A 81 -10.84 -0.12 -2.16
CA GLY A 81 -10.59 1.12 -1.44
C GLY A 81 -9.66 0.95 -0.23
N ALA A 82 -8.76 -0.03 -0.27
CA ALA A 82 -7.83 -0.36 0.80
C ALA A 82 -6.55 0.48 0.78
N ALA A 83 -6.20 1.07 -0.37
CA ALA A 83 -4.97 1.85 -0.54
C ALA A 83 -5.25 3.36 -0.45
N SER A 84 -4.37 4.09 0.23
CA SER A 84 -4.42 5.55 0.33
C SER A 84 -3.01 6.14 0.35
N VAL A 85 -2.94 7.47 0.19
CA VAL A 85 -1.73 8.26 0.41
C VAL A 85 -2.07 9.32 1.44
N ILE A 86 -1.30 9.37 2.52
CA ILE A 86 -1.44 10.39 3.57
C ILE A 86 -0.22 11.30 3.54
N ALA A 87 -0.42 12.58 3.86
CA ALA A 87 0.63 13.58 3.82
C ALA A 87 1.24 13.81 5.22
N LEU A 88 2.46 14.37 5.23
CA LEU A 88 3.14 14.85 6.43
C LEU A 88 3.17 13.81 7.56
N GLN A 89 3.84 12.69 7.31
CA GLN A 89 3.96 11.60 8.27
C GLN A 89 5.40 11.47 8.77
N PRO A 90 5.61 11.02 10.03
CA PRO A 90 6.93 10.56 10.46
C PRO A 90 7.49 9.56 9.46
N GLN A 91 8.78 9.67 9.15
CA GLN A 91 9.42 8.75 8.23
C GLN A 91 9.32 7.31 8.74
N ALA A 92 8.49 6.50 8.09
CA ALA A 92 8.27 5.11 8.45
C ALA A 92 8.35 4.19 7.23
N THR A 93 8.89 3.00 7.45
CA THR A 93 8.64 1.86 6.57
C THR A 93 7.61 0.98 7.26
N ALA A 94 6.48 0.75 6.59
CA ALA A 94 5.44 -0.15 7.05
C ALA A 94 5.40 -1.41 6.20
N THR A 95 4.81 -2.47 6.73
CA THR A 95 4.64 -3.73 6.01
C THR A 95 3.21 -4.24 6.11
N VAL A 96 2.77 -4.94 5.07
CA VAL A 96 1.55 -5.76 5.09
C VAL A 96 1.95 -7.19 4.80
N ALA A 97 1.89 -8.04 5.82
CA ALA A 97 2.20 -9.45 5.68
C ALA A 97 1.19 -10.16 4.78
N LEU A 98 1.68 -11.07 3.94
CA LEU A 98 0.89 -11.82 2.96
C LEU A 98 1.02 -13.32 3.18
N VAL A 99 -0.01 -14.04 2.76
CA VAL A 99 0.02 -15.48 2.53
C VAL A 99 0.07 -15.69 1.02
N GLU A 100 1.14 -16.33 0.55
CA GLU A 100 1.26 -16.79 -0.84
C GLU A 100 0.72 -18.22 -0.94
N GLN A 101 -0.19 -18.46 -1.88
CA GLN A 101 -0.76 -19.79 -2.09
C GLN A 101 -0.99 -20.08 -3.57
N ARG A 102 -0.91 -21.37 -3.93
CA ARG A 102 -1.28 -21.85 -5.26
C ARG A 102 -2.74 -22.24 -5.28
N CYS A 103 -3.52 -21.64 -6.19
CA CYS A 103 -4.93 -21.95 -6.33
C CYS A 103 -5.17 -23.40 -6.79
N LEU A 104 -6.03 -24.12 -6.09
CA LEU A 104 -6.41 -25.52 -6.37
C LEU A 104 -7.24 -25.67 -7.66
N ALA A 105 -7.89 -24.61 -8.15
CA ALA A 105 -8.71 -24.66 -9.37
C ALA A 105 -7.92 -24.32 -10.64
N CYS A 106 -7.18 -23.21 -10.65
CA CYS A 106 -6.49 -22.70 -11.85
C CYS A 106 -4.96 -22.80 -11.78
N GLY A 107 -4.39 -23.11 -10.62
CA GLY A 107 -2.94 -23.25 -10.45
C GLY A 107 -2.15 -21.94 -10.36
N THR A 108 -2.79 -20.77 -10.44
CA THR A 108 -2.09 -19.48 -10.25
C THR A 108 -1.55 -19.35 -8.83
N ILE A 109 -0.44 -18.62 -8.68
CA ILE A 109 -0.04 -18.08 -7.40
C ILE A 109 -0.89 -16.83 -7.13
N ASP A 110 -1.39 -16.71 -5.90
CA ASP A 110 -2.17 -15.57 -5.43
C ASP A 110 -1.70 -15.16 -4.03
N HIS A 111 -1.93 -13.90 -3.69
CA HIS A 111 -1.64 -13.38 -2.36
C HIS A 111 -2.92 -12.99 -1.64
N GLU A 112 -2.93 -13.18 -0.33
CA GLU A 112 -3.94 -12.60 0.57
C GLU A 112 -3.23 -11.91 1.74
N PRO A 113 -3.76 -10.78 2.26
CA PRO A 113 -3.23 -10.24 3.51
C PRO A 113 -3.41 -11.26 4.63
N ALA A 114 -2.33 -11.52 5.37
CA ALA A 114 -2.34 -12.44 6.49
C ALA A 114 -3.42 -12.10 7.53
N ALA A 115 -3.76 -10.81 7.65
CA ALA A 115 -4.78 -10.30 8.56
C ALA A 115 -6.22 -10.80 8.26
N ARG A 116 -6.49 -11.30 7.05
CA ARG A 116 -7.81 -11.82 6.64
C ARG A 116 -7.76 -13.06 5.75
N SER A 117 -6.62 -13.72 5.69
CA SER A 117 -6.44 -14.87 4.80
C SER A 117 -7.41 -15.97 5.18
N SER A 118 -8.18 -16.43 4.20
CA SER A 118 -9.12 -17.55 4.37
C SER A 118 -8.39 -18.88 4.35
N ARG A 119 -7.27 -18.94 3.60
CA ARG A 119 -6.52 -20.18 3.29
C ARG A 119 -7.41 -21.28 2.70
N ASP A 120 -8.49 -20.90 2.02
CA ASP A 120 -9.43 -21.83 1.38
C ASP A 120 -8.83 -22.51 0.13
N GLY A 121 -7.60 -22.15 -0.26
CA GLY A 121 -6.88 -22.75 -1.38
C GLY A 121 -7.35 -22.26 -2.76
N PHE A 122 -8.17 -21.21 -2.84
CA PHE A 122 -8.65 -20.63 -4.09
C PHE A 122 -8.22 -19.18 -4.22
N CYS A 123 -7.76 -18.78 -5.42
CA CYS A 123 -7.45 -17.38 -5.67
C CYS A 123 -8.72 -16.52 -5.68
N ARG A 124 -8.55 -15.20 -5.52
CA ARG A 124 -9.66 -14.23 -5.50
C ARG A 124 -10.61 -14.31 -6.71
N ILE A 125 -10.12 -14.77 -7.86
CA ILE A 125 -10.93 -14.93 -9.07
C ILE A 125 -11.75 -16.21 -8.99
N CYS A 126 -11.10 -17.36 -8.80
CA CYS A 126 -11.78 -18.65 -8.75
C CYS A 126 -12.76 -18.77 -7.58
N ALA A 127 -12.47 -18.11 -6.45
CA ALA A 127 -13.39 -18.00 -5.33
C ALA A 127 -14.70 -17.27 -5.69
N ARG A 128 -14.65 -16.29 -6.61
CA ARG A 128 -15.83 -15.52 -7.06
C ARG A 128 -16.55 -16.17 -8.25
N THR A 129 -15.86 -16.88 -9.11
CA THR A 129 -16.41 -17.42 -10.37
C THR A 129 -16.84 -18.89 -10.27
N GLN A 130 -17.31 -19.33 -9.11
CA GLN A 130 -17.79 -20.72 -8.87
C GLN A 130 -16.81 -21.82 -9.28
N ARG A 131 -15.50 -21.55 -9.27
CA ARG A 131 -14.44 -22.53 -9.51
C ARG A 131 -14.53 -23.24 -10.88
N THR A 132 -15.32 -22.71 -11.83
CA THR A 132 -15.44 -23.27 -13.18
C THR A 132 -14.18 -22.98 -13.98
N ARG A 133 -13.56 -24.04 -14.52
CA ARG A 133 -12.27 -24.03 -15.23
C ARG A 133 -12.28 -23.35 -16.60
N LEU A 134 -13.35 -22.60 -16.93
CA LEU A 134 -13.71 -22.19 -18.29
C LEU A 134 -13.61 -20.68 -18.55
N LEU A 135 -12.72 -19.97 -17.85
CA LEU A 135 -12.50 -18.52 -18.11
C LEU A 135 -11.99 -18.22 -19.53
N TYR A 136 -11.62 -19.23 -20.31
CA TYR A 136 -11.09 -19.11 -21.68
C TYR A 136 -12.02 -19.68 -22.77
N GLN A 137 -13.23 -20.14 -22.46
CA GLN A 137 -14.15 -20.53 -23.53
C GLN A 137 -14.68 -19.26 -24.21
N THR A 138 -14.00 -18.86 -25.28
CA THR A 138 -14.64 -18.09 -26.35
C THR A 138 -15.84 -18.90 -26.82
N LEU A 139 -17.02 -18.28 -26.82
CA LEU A 139 -18.21 -18.86 -27.43
C LEU A 139 -17.86 -19.15 -28.90
N ASP A 140 -17.85 -20.43 -29.26
CA ASP A 140 -17.79 -20.88 -30.66
C ASP A 140 -19.02 -20.39 -31.42
#